data_AF-A0A6M8W6N2-F1
#
_entry.id   AF-A0A6M8W6N2-F1
#
_cell.length_a   1.000
_cell.length_b   1.000
_cell.length_c   1.000
_cell.angle_alpha   90.00
_cell.angle_beta   90.00
_cell.angle_gamma   90.00
#
_symmetry.space_group_name_H-M   'P 1'
#
loop_
_entity.id
_entity.type
_entity.pdbx_description
1 polymer ?
#
loop_
_entity_poly.entity_id
_entity_poly.type
_entity_poly.pdbx_seq_one_letter_code
_entity_poly.pdbx_strand_id
1 'polypeptide(L)'
;MSRADVTWRDEFELLCERCGYLVEGLPTGGNCPECGRSIESSLPGSREGSPWQRRPSAWSWLGTLWMVLVHPMRTAREIGIGVGGVRCLQTLNVAAASAVVGLCFGYAQSRFLVLESLGLVRSSSGMQGDGSGARIVVLTVVAGVMAFVVISGLTAIERFGIRFFGRVHKARVTESIARSLTSARLGGVAGGCGAVRRRAGGRHARTRWRWNRTWAAGAAS
;
A
#
# COMPACT_ATOMS: atom_id res chain seq x y z
N MET A 1 -25.20 31.32 -9.62
CA MET A 1 -25.01 30.44 -8.45
C MET A 1 -23.53 30.46 -8.11
N SER A 2 -23.18 31.21 -7.06
CA SER A 2 -21.81 31.38 -6.56
C SER A 2 -21.28 30.01 -6.11
N ARG A 3 -20.05 29.65 -6.53
CA ARG A 3 -19.29 28.57 -5.89
C ARG A 3 -19.07 29.02 -4.46
N ALA A 4 -19.96 28.60 -3.56
CA ALA A 4 -19.71 28.61 -2.15
C ALA A 4 -18.33 27.98 -1.94
N ASP A 5 -17.47 28.68 -1.21
CA ASP A 5 -16.24 28.14 -0.68
C ASP A 5 -16.56 26.79 -0.06
N VAL A 6 -16.20 25.71 -0.77
CA VAL A 6 -16.27 24.35 -0.22
C VAL A 6 -15.10 24.26 0.76
N THR A 7 -15.26 24.91 1.90
CA THR A 7 -14.50 24.59 3.09
C THR A 7 -14.99 23.21 3.48
N TRP A 8 -14.26 22.18 3.06
CA TRP A 8 -14.40 20.82 3.56
C TRP A 8 -14.16 20.87 5.08
N ARG A 9 -15.19 21.16 5.87
CA ARG A 9 -15.03 21.44 7.31
C ARG A 9 -15.04 20.17 8.14
N ASP A 10 -15.55 19.05 7.59
CA ASP A 10 -15.60 17.82 8.35
C ASP A 10 -14.93 16.64 7.62
N GLU A 11 -14.03 15.97 8.33
CA GLU A 11 -13.35 14.75 7.86
C GLU A 11 -14.31 13.54 7.77
N PHE A 12 -15.52 13.72 8.30
CA PHE A 12 -16.61 12.74 8.31
C PHE A 12 -17.68 12.98 7.24
N GLU A 13 -17.50 13.97 6.35
CA GLU A 13 -18.44 14.20 5.25
C GLU A 13 -18.53 12.96 4.34
N LEU A 14 -19.73 12.37 4.30
CA LEU A 14 -20.01 11.17 3.51
C LEU A 14 -20.14 11.53 2.04
N LEU A 15 -19.29 10.91 1.21
CA LEU A 15 -19.27 11.10 -0.24
C LEU A 15 -19.68 9.80 -0.95
N CYS A 16 -20.36 9.90 -2.09
CA CYS A 16 -20.60 8.76 -2.96
C CYS A 16 -19.26 8.25 -3.52
N GLU A 17 -18.94 6.97 -3.31
CA GLU A 17 -17.66 6.39 -3.74
C GLU A 17 -17.50 6.29 -5.27
N ARG A 18 -18.59 6.46 -6.04
CA ARG A 18 -18.58 6.39 -7.50
C ARG A 18 -18.31 7.74 -8.14
N CYS A 19 -19.04 8.78 -7.74
CA CYS A 19 -18.98 10.11 -8.38
C CYS A 19 -18.42 11.22 -7.48
N GLY A 20 -18.27 10.99 -6.17
CA GLY A 20 -17.80 12.00 -5.21
C GLY A 20 -18.86 13.03 -4.80
N TYR A 21 -20.15 12.78 -5.05
CA TYR A 21 -21.24 13.65 -4.58
C TYR A 21 -21.40 13.58 -3.06
N LEU A 22 -21.67 14.69 -2.38
CA LEU A 22 -21.95 14.72 -0.94
C LEU A 22 -23.28 14.01 -0.66
N VAL A 23 -23.24 12.89 0.05
CA VAL A 23 -24.44 12.09 0.40
C VAL A 23 -24.90 12.31 1.84
N GLU A 24 -24.21 13.16 2.58
CA GLU A 24 -24.62 13.55 3.93
C GLU A 24 -25.98 14.27 3.91
N GLY A 25 -26.87 13.90 4.84
CA GLY A 25 -28.23 14.43 4.92
C GLY A 25 -29.23 13.82 3.92
N LEU A 26 -28.79 13.00 2.95
CA LEU A 26 -29.70 12.26 2.07
C LEU A 26 -30.25 11.00 2.76
N PRO A 27 -31.44 10.52 2.36
CA PRO A 27 -31.98 9.25 2.85
C PRO A 27 -31.02 8.09 2.56
N THR A 28 -30.67 7.28 3.57
CA THR A 28 -29.71 6.17 3.43
C THR A 28 -30.15 5.10 2.44
N GLY A 29 -31.47 4.86 2.33
CA GLY A 29 -32.07 3.96 1.33
C GLY A 29 -32.25 4.57 -0.07
N GLY A 30 -31.84 5.82 -0.26
CA GLY A 30 -31.95 6.52 -1.54
C GLY A 30 -30.83 6.19 -2.54
N ASN A 31 -31.00 6.71 -3.75
CA ASN A 31 -29.96 6.68 -4.78
C ASN A 31 -29.25 8.04 -4.85
N CYS A 32 -27.96 8.01 -5.16
CA CYS A 32 -27.17 9.21 -5.42
C CYS A 32 -27.76 9.96 -6.63
N PRO A 33 -28.06 11.26 -6.53
CA PRO A 33 -28.71 12.02 -7.59
C PRO A 33 -27.83 12.19 -8.84
N GLU A 34 -26.50 12.12 -8.70
CA GLU A 34 -25.55 12.29 -9.81
C GLU A 34 -25.35 11.01 -10.63
N CYS A 35 -25.28 9.85 -9.98
CA CYS A 35 -24.86 8.60 -10.64
C CYS A 35 -25.84 7.43 -10.48
N GLY A 36 -26.93 7.63 -9.75
CA GLY A 36 -27.96 6.62 -9.49
C GLY A 36 -27.53 5.47 -8.58
N ARG A 37 -26.31 5.49 -8.01
CA ARG A 37 -25.83 4.43 -7.12
C ARG A 37 -26.50 4.52 -5.75
N SER A 38 -26.91 3.39 -5.16
CA SER A 38 -27.42 3.34 -3.79
C SER A 38 -26.45 3.99 -2.80
N ILE A 39 -26.99 4.87 -1.95
CA ILE A 39 -26.24 5.59 -0.91
C ILE A 39 -25.71 4.61 0.13
N GLU A 40 -26.49 3.60 0.50
CA GLU A 40 -26.09 2.52 1.40
C GLU A 40 -24.76 1.87 0.99
N SER A 41 -24.56 1.65 -0.32
CA SER A 41 -23.31 1.07 -0.85
C SER A 41 -22.09 1.98 -0.78
N SER A 42 -22.28 3.26 -0.43
CA SER A 42 -21.21 4.24 -0.23
C SER A 42 -20.94 4.52 1.25
N LEU A 43 -21.72 3.94 2.17
CA LEU A 43 -21.53 4.13 3.60
C LEU A 43 -20.30 3.34 4.08
N PRO A 44 -19.50 3.86 5.03
CA PRO A 44 -18.33 3.15 5.56
C PRO A 44 -18.66 1.75 6.10
N GLY A 45 -19.87 1.56 6.64
CA GLY A 45 -20.36 0.29 7.16
C GLY A 45 -20.66 -0.78 6.10
N SER A 46 -20.82 -0.41 4.82
CA SER A 46 -21.04 -1.38 3.75
C SER A 46 -19.75 -2.08 3.29
N ARG A 47 -18.59 -1.64 3.78
CA ARG A 47 -17.30 -2.27 3.48
C ARG A 47 -17.10 -3.48 4.40
N GLU A 48 -17.22 -4.67 3.84
CA GLU A 48 -16.98 -5.93 4.56
C GLU A 48 -15.56 -6.05 5.14
N GLY A 49 -14.59 -5.33 4.58
CA GLY A 49 -13.18 -5.45 4.92
C GLY A 49 -12.47 -6.58 4.17
N SER A 50 -11.15 -6.51 4.15
CA SER A 50 -10.29 -7.58 3.61
C SER A 50 -10.49 -8.90 4.39
N PRO A 51 -10.17 -10.07 3.81
CA PRO A 51 -10.23 -11.35 4.52
C PRO A 51 -9.49 -11.33 5.86
N TRP A 52 -8.33 -10.65 5.91
CA TRP A 52 -7.59 -10.47 7.17
C TRP A 52 -8.34 -9.62 8.18
N GLN A 53 -8.99 -8.53 7.76
CA GLN A 53 -9.81 -7.70 8.65
C GLN A 53 -11.03 -8.47 9.20
N ARG A 54 -11.63 -9.34 8.39
CA ARG A 54 -12.77 -10.17 8.80
C ARG A 54 -12.39 -11.28 9.76
N ARG A 55 -11.28 -11.97 9.47
CA ARG A 55 -10.77 -13.11 10.26
C ARG A 55 -9.23 -13.12 10.22
N PRO A 56 -8.53 -12.57 11.22
CA PRO A 56 -7.08 -12.51 11.22
C PRO A 56 -6.48 -13.93 11.33
N SER A 57 -5.88 -14.42 10.24
CA SER A 57 -5.19 -15.71 10.17
C SER A 57 -4.09 -15.68 9.11
N ALA A 58 -3.05 -16.50 9.23
CA ALA A 58 -1.96 -16.51 8.24
C ALA A 58 -2.47 -16.71 6.80
N TRP A 59 -3.49 -17.55 6.60
CA TRP A 59 -4.12 -17.78 5.31
C TRP A 59 -4.90 -16.57 4.79
N SER A 60 -5.62 -15.86 5.67
CA SER A 60 -6.34 -14.65 5.26
C SER A 60 -5.40 -13.48 5.00
N TRP A 61 -4.23 -13.44 5.66
CA TRP A 61 -3.14 -12.52 5.34
C TRP A 61 -2.60 -12.77 3.94
N LEU A 62 -2.23 -14.02 3.62
CA LEU A 62 -1.78 -14.42 2.29
C LEU A 62 -2.85 -14.14 1.22
N GLY A 63 -4.12 -14.45 1.50
CA GLY A 63 -5.23 -14.14 0.61
C GLY A 63 -5.40 -12.63 0.39
N THR A 64 -5.17 -11.82 1.42
CA THR A 64 -5.19 -10.34 1.31
C THR A 64 -4.03 -9.84 0.46
N LEU A 65 -2.82 -10.36 0.66
CA LEU A 65 -1.65 -10.05 -0.17
C LEU A 65 -1.89 -10.41 -1.64
N TRP A 66 -2.42 -11.61 -1.90
CA TRP A 66 -2.75 -12.05 -3.25
C TRP A 66 -3.77 -11.14 -3.93
N MET A 67 -4.84 -10.76 -3.23
CA MET A 67 -5.85 -9.86 -3.80
C MET A 67 -5.31 -8.46 -4.08
N VAL A 68 -4.45 -7.92 -3.20
CA VAL A 68 -3.79 -6.63 -3.46
C VAL A 68 -2.91 -6.71 -4.71
N LEU A 69 -2.19 -7.82 -4.90
CA LEU A 69 -1.32 -8.04 -6.06
C LEU A 69 -2.11 -8.21 -7.37
N VAL A 70 -3.20 -8.96 -7.35
CA VAL A 70 -3.94 -9.34 -8.58
C VAL A 70 -5.05 -8.34 -8.92
N HIS A 71 -5.72 -7.76 -7.92
CA HIS A 71 -6.91 -6.93 -8.07
C HIS A 71 -6.91 -5.66 -7.19
N PRO A 72 -5.88 -4.79 -7.29
CA PRO A 72 -5.69 -3.67 -6.37
C PRO A 72 -6.90 -2.73 -6.27
N MET A 73 -7.56 -2.44 -7.40
CA MET A 73 -8.74 -1.55 -7.42
C MET A 73 -9.98 -2.15 -6.76
N ARG A 74 -10.14 -3.48 -6.82
CA ARG A 74 -11.23 -4.18 -6.13
C ARG A 74 -10.96 -4.19 -4.63
N THR A 75 -9.74 -4.54 -4.25
CA THR A 75 -9.33 -4.58 -2.84
C THR A 75 -9.41 -3.20 -2.19
N ALA A 76 -9.03 -2.13 -2.89
CA ALA A 76 -9.15 -0.77 -2.37
C ALA A 76 -10.60 -0.34 -2.05
N ARG A 77 -11.61 -0.91 -2.75
CA ARG A 77 -13.03 -0.66 -2.47
C ARG A 77 -13.55 -1.50 -1.30
N GLU A 78 -13.03 -2.71 -1.14
CA GLU A 78 -13.46 -3.66 -0.11
C GLU A 78 -12.79 -3.39 1.25
N ILE A 79 -11.59 -2.78 1.28
CA ILE A 79 -10.88 -2.46 2.52
C ILE A 79 -11.67 -1.45 3.35
N GLY A 80 -12.06 -1.88 4.55
CA GLY A 80 -12.68 -1.03 5.56
C GLY A 80 -11.64 -0.13 6.23
N ILE A 81 -12.04 1.11 6.50
CA ILE A 81 -11.21 2.11 7.20
C ILE A 81 -11.42 1.94 8.71
N GLY A 82 -11.02 0.78 9.25
CA GLY A 82 -11.12 0.47 10.69
C GLY A 82 -9.81 0.71 11.43
N VAL A 83 -9.87 1.27 12.64
CA VAL A 83 -8.67 1.68 13.42
C VAL A 83 -7.90 0.53 14.10
N GLY A 84 -8.52 -0.64 14.32
CA GLY A 84 -7.92 -1.72 15.11
C GLY A 84 -6.92 -2.62 14.38
N GLY A 85 -7.24 -3.10 13.18
CA GLY A 85 -6.47 -4.17 12.52
C GLY A 85 -5.30 -3.71 11.64
N VAL A 86 -5.27 -2.44 11.23
CA VAL A 86 -4.33 -1.95 10.19
C VAL A 86 -2.89 -1.89 10.70
N ARG A 87 -2.68 -1.56 11.99
CA ARG A 87 -1.33 -1.51 12.57
C ARG A 87 -0.65 -2.88 12.56
N CYS A 88 -1.38 -3.91 12.98
CA CYS A 88 -0.86 -5.27 13.01
C CYS A 88 -0.48 -5.74 11.60
N LEU A 89 -1.37 -5.53 10.61
CA LEU A 89 -1.10 -5.87 9.21
C LEU A 89 0.14 -5.13 8.67
N GLN A 90 0.28 -3.85 8.97
CA GLN A 90 1.43 -3.06 8.55
C GLN A 90 2.73 -3.59 9.16
N THR A 91 2.75 -3.86 10.48
CA THR A 91 3.94 -4.41 11.15
C THR A 91 4.30 -5.78 10.60
N LEU A 92 3.32 -6.65 10.35
CA LEU A 92 3.53 -7.96 9.73
C LEU A 92 4.12 -7.84 8.32
N ASN A 93 3.61 -6.92 7.49
CA ASN A 93 4.14 -6.70 6.15
C ASN A 93 5.59 -6.19 6.18
N VAL A 94 5.91 -5.26 7.07
CA VAL A 94 7.28 -4.74 7.23
C VAL A 94 8.21 -5.83 7.76
N ALA A 95 7.78 -6.60 8.76
CA ALA A 95 8.55 -7.72 9.29
C ALA A 95 8.83 -8.78 8.22
N ALA A 96 7.81 -9.17 7.45
CA ALA A 96 7.94 -10.12 6.36
C ALA A 96 8.91 -9.62 5.27
N ALA A 97 8.77 -8.37 4.83
CA ALA A 97 9.68 -7.77 3.85
C ALA A 97 11.14 -7.75 4.35
N SER A 98 11.35 -7.42 5.62
CA SER A 98 12.67 -7.36 6.24
C SER A 98 13.30 -8.73 6.39
N ALA A 99 12.50 -9.75 6.73
CA ALA A 99 12.94 -11.13 6.78
C ALA A 99 13.38 -11.63 5.40
N VAL A 100 12.62 -11.31 4.34
CA VAL A 100 13.00 -11.64 2.96
C VAL A 100 14.34 -11.01 2.58
N VAL A 101 14.55 -9.73 2.90
CA VAL A 101 15.83 -9.04 2.64
C VAL A 101 16.99 -9.70 3.40
N GLY A 102 16.79 -10.01 4.69
CA GLY A 102 17.78 -10.72 5.50
C GLY A 102 18.14 -12.08 4.91
N LEU A 103 17.14 -12.89 4.54
CA LEU A 103 17.34 -14.21 3.94
C LEU A 103 18.05 -14.14 2.58
N CYS A 104 17.69 -13.17 1.72
CA CYS A 104 18.40 -12.94 0.46
C CYS A 104 19.87 -12.57 0.68
N PHE A 105 20.15 -11.73 1.67
CA PHE A 105 21.51 -11.35 2.05
C PHE A 105 22.31 -12.54 2.57
N GLY A 106 21.73 -13.34 3.48
CA GLY A 106 22.35 -14.57 3.99
C GLY A 106 22.62 -15.61 2.90
N TYR A 107 21.69 -15.76 1.94
CA TYR A 107 21.89 -16.61 0.76
C TYR A 107 23.03 -16.12 -0.14
N ALA A 108 23.12 -14.80 -0.38
CA ALA A 108 24.22 -14.24 -1.16
C ALA A 108 25.58 -14.47 -0.48
N GLN A 109 25.66 -14.31 0.85
CA GLN A 109 26.87 -14.60 1.63
C GLN A 109 27.26 -16.08 1.59
N SER A 110 26.29 -17.00 1.73
CA SER A 110 26.58 -18.43 1.68
C SER A 110 27.08 -18.86 0.29
N ARG A 111 26.49 -18.31 -0.78
CA ARG A 111 26.98 -18.53 -2.16
C ARG A 111 28.39 -17.98 -2.36
N PHE A 112 28.70 -16.81 -1.82
CA PHE A 112 30.05 -16.25 -1.89
C PHE A 112 31.08 -17.16 -1.23
N LEU A 113 30.78 -17.70 -0.05
CA LEU A 113 31.69 -18.62 0.66
C LEU A 113 31.88 -19.96 -0.08
N VAL A 114 30.84 -20.48 -0.75
CA VAL A 114 30.97 -21.67 -1.61
C VAL A 114 31.85 -21.38 -2.83
N LEU A 115 31.74 -20.19 -3.43
CA LEU A 115 32.60 -19.82 -4.56
C LEU A 115 34.07 -19.62 -4.12
N GLU A 116 34.28 -19.08 -2.92
CA GLU A 116 35.60 -18.95 -2.31
C GLU A 116 36.21 -20.33 -2.00
N SER A 117 35.44 -21.26 -1.43
CA SER A 117 35.93 -22.61 -1.12
C SER A 117 36.26 -23.43 -2.37
N LEU A 118 35.63 -23.13 -3.50
CA LEU A 118 35.96 -23.69 -4.81
C LEU A 118 37.18 -23.02 -5.48
N GLY A 119 37.76 -22.00 -4.87
CA GLY A 119 38.89 -21.25 -5.43
C GLY A 119 38.53 -20.37 -6.64
N LEU A 120 37.24 -20.16 -6.91
CA LEU A 120 36.77 -19.32 -8.01
C LEU A 120 36.88 -17.82 -7.68
N VAL A 121 36.89 -17.49 -6.39
CA VAL A 121 37.04 -16.13 -5.88
C VAL A 121 38.14 -16.13 -4.83
N ARG A 122 39.17 -15.30 -5.03
CA ARG A 122 40.25 -15.15 -4.05
C ARG A 122 39.86 -14.06 -3.05
N SER A 123 39.49 -14.48 -1.85
CA SER A 123 39.25 -13.56 -0.74
C SER A 123 40.57 -12.93 -0.29
N SER A 124 40.60 -11.60 -0.22
CA SER A 124 41.75 -10.85 0.28
C SER A 124 41.81 -10.79 1.81
N SER A 125 40.73 -11.18 2.50
CA SER A 125 40.70 -11.19 3.96
C SER A 125 41.29 -12.51 4.46
N GLY A 126 42.52 -12.48 4.97
CA GLY A 126 43.24 -13.60 5.60
C GLY A 126 42.62 -14.10 6.92
N MET A 127 41.29 -14.14 6.98
CA MET A 127 40.50 -14.43 8.17
C MET A 127 39.95 -15.86 8.06
N GLN A 128 40.87 -16.84 8.02
CA GLN A 128 40.57 -18.27 8.14
C GLN A 128 40.37 -18.58 9.62
N GLY A 129 39.12 -18.76 10.04
CA GLY A 129 38.81 -19.21 11.39
C GLY A 129 37.47 -19.93 11.45
N ASP A 130 37.39 -20.94 12.32
CA ASP A 130 36.31 -21.92 12.54
C ASP A 130 34.89 -21.37 12.84
N GLY A 131 34.67 -20.06 12.69
CA GLY A 131 33.41 -19.38 13.01
C GLY A 131 32.55 -18.95 11.81
N SER A 132 32.81 -19.46 10.59
CA SER A 132 32.16 -18.97 9.36
C SER A 132 30.62 -19.07 9.40
N GLY A 133 30.07 -20.18 9.91
CA GLY A 133 28.63 -20.38 10.03
C GLY A 133 27.96 -19.40 10.98
N ALA A 134 28.48 -19.25 12.20
CA ALA A 134 27.94 -18.33 13.20
C ALA A 134 27.97 -16.88 12.69
N ARG A 135 29.05 -16.48 12.00
CA ARG A 135 29.17 -15.15 11.41
C ARG A 135 28.09 -14.87 10.36
N ILE A 136 27.79 -15.81 9.46
CA ILE A 136 26.72 -15.64 8.45
C ILE A 136 25.37 -15.42 9.13
N VAL A 137 25.05 -16.21 10.15
CA VAL A 137 23.78 -16.09 10.88
C VAL A 137 23.67 -14.72 11.54
N VAL A 138 24.71 -14.27 12.25
CA VAL A 138 24.74 -12.94 12.88
C VAL A 138 24.58 -11.83 11.84
N LEU A 139 25.34 -11.86 10.75
CA LEU A 139 25.25 -10.85 9.69
C LEU A 139 23.88 -10.84 9.01
N THR A 140 23.26 -12.01 8.81
CA THR A 140 21.90 -12.15 8.27
C THR A 140 20.86 -11.51 9.17
N VAL A 141 20.94 -11.77 10.49
CA VAL A 141 20.03 -11.16 11.48
C VAL A 141 20.22 -9.65 11.52
N VAL A 142 21.47 -9.16 11.57
CA VAL A 142 21.77 -7.72 11.56
C VAL A 142 21.24 -7.05 10.30
N ALA A 143 21.43 -7.67 9.13
CA ALA A 143 20.89 -7.17 7.86
C ALA A 143 19.36 -7.11 7.87
N GLY A 144 18.69 -8.14 8.42
CA GLY A 144 17.23 -8.16 8.57
C GLY A 144 16.71 -7.06 9.50
N VAL A 145 17.36 -6.83 10.64
CA VAL A 145 17.00 -5.75 11.57
C VAL A 145 17.22 -4.37 10.95
N MET A 146 18.35 -4.15 10.26
CA MET A 146 18.62 -2.91 9.54
C MET A 146 17.58 -2.66 8.44
N ALA A 147 17.22 -3.69 7.67
CA ALA A 147 16.17 -3.61 6.67
C ALA A 147 14.83 -3.21 7.30
N PHE A 148 14.48 -3.76 8.47
CA PHE A 148 13.28 -3.40 9.21
C PHE A 148 13.23 -1.92 9.59
N VAL A 149 14.33 -1.38 10.11
CA VAL A 149 14.43 0.05 10.47
C VAL A 149 14.28 0.92 9.23
N VAL A 150 14.99 0.60 8.14
CA VAL A 150 14.96 1.36 6.89
C VAL A 150 13.57 1.33 6.26
N ILE A 151 12.96 0.15 6.10
CA ILE A 151 11.63 0.00 5.50
C ILE A 151 10.57 0.71 6.36
N SER A 152 10.66 0.60 7.69
CA SER A 152 9.77 1.33 8.61
C SER A 152 9.89 2.84 8.42
N GLY A 153 11.12 3.36 8.32
CA GLY A 153 11.40 4.77 8.07
C GLY A 153 10.84 5.26 6.73
N LEU A 154 11.09 4.54 5.64
CA LEU A 154 10.54 4.85 4.31
C LEU A 154 9.01 4.84 4.33
N THR A 155 8.40 3.88 5.03
CA THR A 155 6.93 3.81 5.20
C THR A 155 6.39 4.99 6.01
N ALA A 156 7.15 5.52 6.98
CA ALA A 156 6.79 6.74 7.70
C ALA A 156 6.90 7.98 6.80
N ILE A 157 7.95 8.10 6.00
CA ILE A 157 8.14 9.19 5.04
C ILE A 157 7.03 9.19 3.98
N GLU A 158 6.66 8.02 3.45
CA GLU A 158 5.56 7.92 2.48
C GLU A 158 4.22 8.37 3.09
N ARG A 159 3.91 7.94 4.32
CA ARG A 159 2.72 8.40 5.05
C ARG A 159 2.72 9.92 5.22
N PHE A 160 3.86 10.49 5.59
CA PHE A 160 4.01 11.93 5.73
C PHE A 160 3.82 12.66 4.39
N GLY A 161 4.46 12.18 3.32
CA GLY A 161 4.36 12.74 1.98
C GLY A 161 2.93 12.75 1.44
N ILE A 162 2.22 11.62 1.57
CA ILE A 162 0.81 11.51 1.16
C ILE A 162 -0.07 12.54 1.87
N ARG A 163 0.13 12.74 3.19
CA ARG A 163 -0.60 13.75 3.96
C ARG A 163 -0.21 15.18 3.57
N PHE A 164 1.07 15.43 3.37
CA PHE A 164 1.57 16.74 2.96
C PHE A 164 1.00 17.15 1.59
N PHE A 165 1.13 16.29 0.58
CA PHE A 165 0.54 16.52 -0.74
C PHE A 165 -0.98 16.65 -0.68
N GLY A 166 -1.64 15.86 0.18
CA GLY A 166 -3.07 16.00 0.46
C GLY A 166 -3.44 17.43 0.90
N ARG A 167 -2.71 17.99 1.87
CA ARG A 167 -2.91 19.37 2.33
C ARG A 167 -2.62 20.41 1.25
N VAL A 168 -1.51 20.27 0.53
CA VAL A 168 -1.09 21.23 -0.51
C VAL A 168 -2.11 21.30 -1.65
N HIS A 169 -2.67 20.15 -2.06
CA HIS A 169 -3.66 20.09 -3.15
C HIS A 169 -5.11 20.21 -2.69
N LYS A 170 -5.36 20.56 -1.42
CA LYS A 170 -6.72 20.59 -0.82
C LYS A 170 -7.47 19.25 -1.03
N ALA A 171 -6.75 18.14 -1.10
CA ALA A 171 -7.30 16.81 -1.27
C ALA A 171 -7.61 16.18 0.11
N ARG A 172 -8.71 15.43 0.17
CA ARG A 172 -9.20 14.75 1.38
C ARG A 172 -8.37 13.51 1.69
N VAL A 173 -7.21 13.70 2.28
CA VAL A 173 -6.33 12.59 2.67
C VAL A 173 -6.20 12.53 4.19
N THR A 174 -7.05 11.73 4.81
CA THR A 174 -7.02 11.47 6.25
C THR A 174 -5.84 10.58 6.63
N GLU A 175 -5.46 10.59 7.91
CA GLU A 175 -4.41 9.68 8.44
C GLU A 175 -4.79 8.21 8.22
N SER A 176 -6.08 7.86 8.29
CA SER A 176 -6.57 6.50 8.07
C SER A 176 -6.47 6.08 6.61
N ILE A 177 -6.71 6.99 5.66
CA ILE A 177 -6.49 6.75 4.22
C ILE A 177 -5.00 6.58 3.93
N ALA A 178 -4.15 7.50 4.43
CA ALA A 178 -2.70 7.41 4.23
C ALA A 178 -2.13 6.09 4.76
N ARG A 179 -2.58 5.67 5.95
CA ARG A 179 -2.17 4.39 6.54
C ARG A 179 -2.64 3.19 5.73
N SER A 180 -3.87 3.20 5.24
CA SER A 180 -4.41 2.13 4.39
C SER A 180 -3.70 2.02 3.05
N LEU A 181 -3.31 3.15 2.44
CA LEU A 181 -2.56 3.16 1.18
C LEU A 181 -1.14 2.60 1.36
N THR A 182 -0.44 3.01 2.42
CA THR A 182 0.93 2.54 2.69
C THR A 182 1.00 1.07 3.09
N SER A 183 0.00 0.54 3.81
CA SER A 183 -0.04 -0.89 4.15
C SER A 183 -0.30 -1.79 2.94
N ALA A 184 -1.09 -1.31 1.97
CA ALA A 184 -1.35 -2.02 0.71
C ALA A 184 -0.12 -2.05 -0.21
N ARG A 185 0.65 -0.96 -0.29
CA ARG A 185 1.80 -0.85 -1.21
C ARG A 185 2.93 -1.83 -0.86
N LEU A 186 3.20 -2.04 0.42
CA LEU A 186 4.24 -2.97 0.88
C LEU A 186 3.97 -4.43 0.47
N GLY A 187 2.69 -4.84 0.37
CA GLY A 187 2.34 -6.15 -0.16
C GLY A 187 2.72 -6.34 -1.64
N GLY A 188 2.74 -5.24 -2.40
CA GLY A 188 3.15 -5.21 -3.80
C GLY A 188 4.65 -5.45 -4.02
N VAL A 189 5.49 -4.89 -3.14
CA VAL A 189 6.96 -4.95 -3.29
C VAL A 189 7.48 -6.37 -3.10
N ALA A 190 6.87 -7.17 -2.22
CA ALA A 190 7.22 -8.58 -2.05
C ALA A 190 6.85 -9.47 -3.25
N GLY A 191 5.79 -9.13 -4.01
CA GLY A 191 5.39 -9.84 -5.22
C GLY A 191 6.01 -9.29 -6.52
N GLY A 192 6.83 -8.24 -6.42
CA GLY A 192 7.19 -7.34 -7.51
C GLY A 192 8.17 -7.85 -8.57
N CYS A 193 8.61 -9.11 -8.55
CA CYS A 193 9.44 -9.67 -9.63
C CYS A 193 8.64 -10.44 -10.70
N GLY A 194 7.35 -10.73 -10.51
CA GLY A 194 6.60 -11.63 -11.41
C GLY A 194 5.62 -10.99 -12.40
N ALA A 195 5.17 -9.75 -12.18
CA ALA A 195 3.90 -9.27 -12.78
C ALA A 195 4.02 -8.14 -13.83
N VAL A 196 5.20 -7.92 -14.43
CA VAL A 196 5.39 -6.85 -15.44
C VAL A 196 5.02 -7.27 -16.88
N ARG A 197 4.55 -8.50 -17.14
CA ARG A 197 4.48 -9.03 -18.53
C ARG A 197 3.12 -9.35 -19.15
N ARG A 198 2.00 -8.80 -18.68
CA ARG A 198 0.70 -8.99 -19.39
C ARG A 198 -0.19 -7.75 -19.38
N ARG A 199 0.05 -6.81 -20.29
CA ARG A 199 -0.98 -6.00 -20.99
C ARG A 199 -0.33 -5.00 -21.97
N ALA A 200 0.26 -5.54 -23.03
CA ALA A 200 0.45 -4.82 -24.28
C ALA A 200 -0.36 -5.60 -25.34
N GLY A 201 -1.59 -5.16 -25.60
CA GLY A 201 -2.46 -5.81 -26.58
C GLY A 201 -3.91 -5.84 -26.14
N GLY A 202 -4.65 -4.75 -26.38
CA GLY A 202 -6.08 -4.74 -26.09
C GLY A 202 -6.73 -3.36 -26.12
N ARG A 203 -6.78 -2.76 -27.31
CA ARG A 203 -7.79 -1.82 -27.80
C ARG A 203 -8.25 -0.71 -26.85
N HIS A 204 -7.74 0.50 -27.12
CA HIS A 204 -8.42 1.79 -27.12
C HIS A 204 -9.93 1.79 -26.78
N ALA A 205 -10.30 1.64 -25.52
CA ALA A 205 -11.51 2.26 -24.99
C ALA A 205 -11.12 3.69 -24.60
N ARG A 206 -11.62 4.67 -25.36
CA ARG A 206 -11.45 6.10 -25.12
C ARG A 206 -12.23 6.52 -23.86
N THR A 207 -11.92 5.97 -22.69
CA THR A 207 -12.23 6.64 -21.42
C THR A 207 -11.17 7.69 -21.19
N ARG A 208 -11.32 8.80 -21.91
CA ARG A 208 -10.72 10.09 -21.52
C ARG A 208 -11.15 10.32 -20.08
N TRP A 209 -10.25 10.02 -19.14
CA TRP A 209 -10.27 10.57 -17.80
C TRP A 209 -10.18 12.08 -17.99
N ARG A 210 -11.34 12.73 -18.11
CA ARG A 210 -11.52 14.16 -18.30
C ARG A 210 -11.29 14.85 -16.96
N TRP A 211 -10.11 14.63 -16.36
CA TRP A 211 -9.70 15.25 -15.11
C TRP A 211 -9.28 16.71 -15.25
N ASN A 212 -9.27 17.29 -16.47
CA ASN A 212 -8.50 18.53 -16.69
C ASN A 212 -9.11 19.56 -17.65
N ARG A 213 -10.41 19.92 -17.52
CA ARG A 213 -10.90 21.17 -18.15
C ARG A 213 -11.76 22.08 -17.27
N THR A 214 -12.26 21.64 -16.14
CA THR A 214 -13.00 22.52 -15.21
C THR A 214 -12.12 23.19 -14.15
N TRP A 215 -10.86 22.76 -13.99
CA TRP A 215 -9.91 23.34 -13.03
C TRP A 215 -9.13 24.55 -13.58
N ALA A 216 -8.81 24.60 -14.88
CA ALA A 216 -8.04 25.71 -15.45
C ALA A 216 -8.87 26.97 -15.77
N ALA A 217 -10.21 26.87 -15.82
CA ALA A 217 -11.08 28.00 -16.13
C ALA A 217 -11.48 28.85 -14.91
N GLY A 218 -11.05 28.48 -13.69
CA GLY A 218 -11.41 29.19 -12.44
C GLY A 218 -10.27 29.97 -11.78
N ALA A 219 -9.10 30.08 -12.43
CA ALA A 219 -7.92 30.76 -11.87
C ALA A 219 -7.54 32.05 -12.64
N ALA A 220 -8.41 32.54 -13.52
CA ALA A 220 -8.20 33.75 -14.31
C ALA A 220 -9.34 34.78 -14.14
N SER A 221 -10.03 34.77 -13.00
CA SER A 221 -11.06 35.74 -12.61
C SER A 221 -10.98 36.04 -11.13
#